data_AF-A0A7X8QK65-F1
#
_entry.id   AF-A0A7X8QK65-F1
#
_cell.length_a   1.000
_cell.length_b   1.000
_cell.length_c   1.000
_cell.angle_alpha   90.00
_cell.angle_beta   90.00
_cell.angle_gamma   90.00
#
_symmetry.space_group_name_H-M   'P 1'
#
loop_
_entity.id
_entity.type
_entity.pdbx_description
1 polymer ?
#
loop_
_entity_poly.entity_id
_entity_poly.type
_entity_poly.pdbx_seq_one_letter_code
_entity_poly.pdbx_strand_id
1 'polypeptide(L)'
;MTNKHEKKHEGLDRYIIMALFIIIAAVAIIYNLAKIQLVDGQNYREEAIYRLSASGVIYPKRGDIFDRNGVPIAGSRMGYCAQYVDVKMPNDEKNRMLLELINILEQDGKVIKSRLNNYLAFNPVRFIIENPENFIKTIVITKEDAEFIITADQAFDYLRDKTFEIDSTYTDEEAFKIMQLRYEILVSQPQISNPLTVADDISVETMSVLEERSFELRGVTTFIKPYREYYENARIISHGKA
;
A
#
# COMPACT_ATOMS: atom_id res chain seq x y z
N MET A 1 -28.44 -17.35 81.98
CA MET A 1 -28.71 -16.46 80.83
C MET A 1 -27.52 -16.52 79.90
N THR A 2 -27.80 -16.88 78.65
CA THR A 2 -26.86 -17.37 77.64
C THR A 2 -25.93 -16.26 77.16
N ASN A 3 -24.63 -16.35 77.46
CA ASN A 3 -23.63 -15.44 76.92
C ASN A 3 -23.20 -15.98 75.55
N LYS A 4 -23.66 -15.32 74.48
CA LYS A 4 -23.39 -15.69 73.09
C LYS A 4 -21.95 -15.31 72.77
N HIS A 5 -21.07 -16.31 72.68
CA HIS A 5 -19.70 -16.12 72.21
C HIS A 5 -19.73 -15.65 70.75
N GLU A 6 -19.42 -14.36 70.51
CA GLU A 6 -18.99 -13.88 69.20
C GLU A 6 -17.63 -14.47 68.89
N LYS A 7 -17.59 -15.43 67.97
CA LYS A 7 -16.33 -15.92 67.40
C LYS A 7 -15.76 -14.81 66.50
N LYS A 8 -14.74 -14.12 67.01
CA LYS A 8 -13.92 -13.19 66.22
C LYS A 8 -13.23 -13.97 65.11
N HIS A 9 -13.49 -13.64 63.85
CA HIS A 9 -12.94 -14.31 62.68
C HIS A 9 -11.46 -13.95 62.45
N GLU A 10 -10.57 -14.41 63.32
CA GLU A 10 -9.13 -14.19 63.15
C GLU A 10 -8.59 -14.97 61.95
N GLY A 11 -8.24 -14.22 60.89
CA GLY A 11 -7.59 -14.73 59.68
C GLY A 11 -8.38 -14.51 58.39
N LEU A 12 -9.72 -14.44 58.46
CA LEU A 12 -10.59 -14.23 57.28
C LEU A 12 -10.51 -12.79 56.73
N ASP A 13 -10.29 -11.80 57.59
CA ASP A 13 -10.23 -10.39 57.19
C ASP A 13 -9.13 -10.11 56.16
N ARG A 14 -7.97 -10.80 56.26
CA ARG A 14 -6.87 -10.67 55.30
C ARG A 14 -7.22 -11.25 53.94
N TYR A 15 -7.91 -12.40 53.92
CA TYR A 15 -8.39 -13.02 52.69
C TYR A 15 -9.50 -12.18 52.05
N ILE A 16 -10.36 -11.54 52.84
CA ILE A 16 -11.40 -10.62 52.35
C ILE A 16 -10.78 -9.38 51.71
N ILE A 17 -9.77 -8.78 52.35
CA ILE A 17 -9.05 -7.62 51.78
C ILE A 17 -8.31 -8.00 50.49
N MET A 18 -7.67 -9.18 50.45
CA MET A 18 -7.00 -9.68 49.25
C MET A 18 -7.99 -9.99 48.12
N ALA A 19 -9.13 -10.62 48.42
CA ALA A 19 -10.20 -10.88 47.46
C ALA A 19 -10.78 -9.57 46.90
N LEU A 20 -10.97 -8.56 47.75
CA LEU A 20 -11.44 -7.24 47.31
C LEU A 20 -10.46 -6.59 46.34
N PHE A 21 -9.15 -6.66 46.60
CA PHE A 21 -8.13 -6.14 45.70
C PHE A 21 -8.12 -6.86 44.34
N ILE A 22 -8.23 -8.19 44.35
CA ILE A 22 -8.33 -9.00 43.13
C ILE A 22 -9.59 -8.64 42.32
N ILE A 23 -10.72 -8.44 42.99
CA ILE A 23 -11.97 -8.03 42.33
C ILE A 23 -11.82 -6.65 41.69
N ILE A 24 -11.22 -5.68 42.39
CA ILE A 24 -10.98 -4.34 41.84
C ILE A 24 -10.06 -4.42 40.61
N ALA A 25 -8.99 -5.20 40.67
CA ALA A 25 -8.10 -5.41 39.53
C ALA A 25 -8.81 -6.09 38.34
N ALA A 26 -9.65 -7.09 38.61
CA ALA A 26 -10.46 -7.77 37.60
C ALA A 26 -11.44 -6.81 36.92
N VAL A 27 -12.13 -5.96 37.69
CA VAL A 27 -13.04 -4.94 37.14
C VAL A 27 -12.27 -3.92 36.29
N ALA A 28 -11.08 -3.49 36.72
CA ALA A 28 -10.24 -2.59 35.93
C ALA A 28 -9.80 -3.22 34.60
N ILE A 29 -9.42 -4.50 34.59
CA ILE A 29 -9.06 -5.25 33.38
C ILE A 29 -10.27 -5.39 32.45
N ILE A 30 -11.45 -5.74 32.98
CA ILE A 30 -12.69 -5.87 32.19
C ILE A 30 -13.07 -4.52 31.59
N TYR A 31 -12.96 -3.42 32.34
CA TYR A 31 -13.23 -2.08 31.82
C TYR A 31 -12.26 -1.70 30.70
N ASN A 32 -10.97 -2.01 30.85
CA ASN A 32 -9.98 -1.74 29.80
C ASN A 32 -10.25 -2.58 28.54
N LEU A 33 -10.59 -3.87 28.70
CA LEU A 33 -11.01 -4.74 27.60
C LEU A 33 -12.25 -4.20 26.89
N ALA A 34 -13.27 -3.79 27.65
CA ALA A 34 -14.48 -3.20 27.10
C ALA A 34 -14.18 -1.89 26.35
N LYS A 35 -13.29 -1.05 26.88
CA LYS A 35 -12.84 0.19 26.20
C LYS A 35 -12.17 -0.13 24.87
N ILE A 36 -11.20 -1.04 24.85
CA ILE A 36 -10.49 -1.42 23.63
C ILE A 36 -11.46 -2.05 22.60
N GLN A 37 -12.42 -2.86 23.04
CA GLN A 37 -13.36 -3.53 22.13
C GLN A 37 -14.50 -2.64 21.63
N LEU A 38 -15.07 -1.77 22.48
CA LEU A 38 -16.22 -0.93 22.13
C LEU A 38 -15.84 0.42 21.52
N VAL A 39 -14.74 1.03 21.98
CA VAL A 39 -14.31 2.36 21.52
C VAL A 39 -13.35 2.22 20.35
N ASP A 40 -12.33 1.39 20.49
CA ASP A 40 -11.25 1.29 19.50
C ASP A 40 -11.31 0.01 18.64
N GLY A 41 -12.32 -0.84 18.85
CA GLY A 41 -12.35 -2.18 18.26
C GLY A 41 -12.40 -2.17 16.74
N GLN A 42 -13.09 -1.19 16.15
CA GLN A 42 -13.12 -1.01 14.69
C GLN A 42 -11.75 -0.56 14.17
N ASN A 43 -11.12 0.42 14.83
CA ASN A 43 -9.81 0.94 14.44
C ASN A 43 -8.73 -0.15 14.49
N TYR A 44 -8.66 -0.93 15.57
CA TYR A 44 -7.69 -2.03 15.70
C TYR A 44 -7.97 -3.17 14.72
N ARG A 45 -9.24 -3.42 14.39
CA ARG A 45 -9.62 -4.46 13.43
C ARG A 45 -9.29 -4.05 12.00
N GLU A 46 -9.50 -2.79 11.65
CA GLU A 46 -9.03 -2.22 10.39
C GLU A 46 -7.50 -2.29 10.31
N GLU A 47 -6.79 -1.85 11.35
CA GLU A 47 -5.32 -1.93 11.41
C GLU A 47 -4.80 -3.37 11.30
N ALA A 48 -5.46 -4.33 11.95
CA ALA A 48 -5.11 -5.74 11.84
C ALA A 48 -5.37 -6.31 10.43
N ILE A 49 -6.47 -5.91 9.77
CA ILE A 49 -6.73 -6.27 8.37
C ILE A 49 -5.62 -5.70 7.48
N TYR A 50 -5.19 -4.45 7.70
CA TYR A 50 -4.08 -3.86 6.96
C TYR A 50 -2.76 -4.59 7.20
N ARG A 51 -2.45 -5.01 8.43
CA ARG A 51 -1.28 -5.85 8.74
C ARG A 51 -1.34 -7.25 8.12
N LEU A 52 -2.54 -7.83 7.97
CA LEU A 52 -2.76 -9.18 7.42
C LEU A 52 -2.75 -9.22 5.87
N SER A 53 -2.78 -8.07 5.19
CA SER A 53 -3.05 -7.98 3.75
C SER A 53 -1.89 -8.36 2.83
N ALA A 54 -0.69 -8.65 3.35
CA ALA A 54 0.44 -9.10 2.54
C ALA A 54 0.55 -10.64 2.51
N SER A 55 -0.51 -11.36 2.11
CA SER A 55 -0.29 -12.72 1.61
C SER A 55 0.40 -12.60 0.25
N GLY A 56 1.70 -12.35 0.26
CA GLY A 56 2.51 -12.28 -0.94
C GLY A 56 2.43 -13.61 -1.69
N VAL A 57 2.07 -13.57 -2.97
CA VAL A 57 2.10 -14.77 -3.80
C VAL A 57 3.57 -15.18 -3.95
N ILE A 58 3.94 -16.32 -3.37
CA ILE A 58 5.29 -16.88 -3.56
C ILE A 58 5.32 -17.53 -4.93
N TYR A 59 6.03 -16.90 -5.87
CA TYR A 59 6.24 -17.47 -7.18
C TYR A 59 7.28 -18.60 -7.10
N PRO A 60 6.99 -19.79 -7.66
CA PRO A 60 7.97 -20.87 -7.67
C PRO A 60 9.16 -20.50 -8.57
N LYS A 61 10.37 -20.86 -8.12
CA LYS A 61 11.57 -20.74 -8.96
C LYS A 61 11.43 -21.64 -10.19
N ARG A 62 11.67 -21.10 -11.38
CA ARG A 62 11.77 -21.92 -12.61
C ARG A 62 13.14 -22.57 -12.69
N GLY A 63 13.22 -23.76 -13.27
CA GLY A 63 14.48 -24.46 -13.52
C GLY A 63 15.41 -23.67 -14.45
N ASP A 64 16.71 -23.89 -14.26
CA ASP A 64 17.75 -23.31 -15.10
C ASP A 64 17.86 -24.08 -16.42
N ILE A 65 18.18 -23.38 -17.50
CA ILE A 65 18.32 -23.92 -18.85
C ILE A 65 19.81 -24.07 -19.13
N PHE A 66 20.22 -25.25 -19.62
CA PHE A 66 21.59 -25.60 -19.94
C PHE A 66 21.71 -25.94 -21.44
N ASP A 67 22.88 -25.66 -22.03
CA ASP A 67 23.23 -26.17 -23.36
C ASP A 67 23.54 -27.69 -23.30
N ARG A 68 23.70 -28.34 -24.45
CA ARG A 68 24.05 -29.77 -24.60
C ARG A 68 25.28 -30.19 -23.78
N ASN A 69 26.18 -29.23 -23.49
CA ASN A 69 27.41 -29.45 -22.74
C ASN A 69 27.24 -29.20 -21.22
N GLY A 70 26.02 -28.96 -20.73
CA GLY A 70 25.73 -28.70 -19.32
C GLY A 70 26.09 -27.28 -18.86
N VAL A 71 26.36 -26.35 -19.77
CA VAL A 71 26.68 -24.97 -19.43
C VAL A 71 25.38 -24.16 -19.30
N PRO A 72 25.13 -23.48 -18.17
CA PRO A 72 23.88 -22.75 -17.96
C PRO A 72 23.80 -21.55 -18.91
N ILE A 73 22.69 -21.41 -19.62
CA ILE A 73 22.42 -20.33 -20.60
C ILE A 73 21.32 -19.38 -20.11
N ALA A 74 20.39 -19.88 -19.30
CA ALA A 74 19.38 -19.02 -18.70
C ALA A 74 18.97 -19.53 -17.31
N GLY A 75 19.22 -18.74 -16.28
CA GLY A 75 18.85 -19.03 -14.90
C GLY A 75 17.62 -18.24 -14.46
N SER A 76 17.16 -18.50 -13.25
CA SER A 76 16.19 -17.63 -12.57
C SER A 76 16.81 -17.02 -11.32
N ARG A 77 16.80 -15.68 -11.23
CA ARG A 77 17.09 -14.96 -9.98
C ARG A 77 15.81 -14.48 -9.34
N MET A 78 15.76 -14.44 -8.02
CA MET A 78 14.67 -13.81 -7.29
C MET A 78 14.89 -12.29 -7.28
N GLY A 79 13.86 -11.52 -7.61
CA GLY A 79 13.85 -10.07 -7.47
C GLY A 79 12.70 -9.64 -6.57
N TYR A 80 12.89 -8.51 -5.89
CA TYR A 80 11.88 -7.92 -5.02
C TYR A 80 10.96 -7.02 -5.85
N CYS A 81 9.68 -7.02 -5.50
CA CYS A 81 8.66 -6.19 -6.10
C CYS A 81 7.93 -5.45 -5.00
N ALA A 82 7.52 -4.22 -5.29
CA ALA A 82 6.62 -3.46 -4.42
C ALA A 82 5.20 -3.50 -5.01
N GLN A 83 4.22 -3.70 -4.16
CA GLN A 83 2.80 -3.65 -4.50
C GLN A 83 2.02 -2.78 -3.53
N TYR A 84 0.87 -2.30 -3.97
CA TYR A 84 -0.04 -1.44 -3.23
C TYR A 84 -1.45 -2.02 -3.23
N VAL A 85 -2.09 -2.00 -2.07
CA VAL A 85 -3.51 -2.30 -1.87
C VAL A 85 -4.21 -1.01 -1.43
N ASP A 86 -5.39 -0.73 -1.97
CA ASP A 86 -6.06 0.52 -1.64
C ASP A 86 -6.61 0.51 -0.21
N VAL A 87 -6.08 1.43 0.59
CA VAL A 87 -6.49 1.65 1.98
C VAL A 87 -7.36 2.90 2.05
N LYS A 88 -8.46 2.81 2.82
CA LYS A 88 -9.30 3.98 3.08
C LYS A 88 -8.56 4.91 4.04
N MET A 89 -8.27 6.12 3.57
CA MET A 89 -7.66 7.19 4.34
C MET A 89 -8.01 8.53 3.67
N PRO A 90 -7.88 9.66 4.39
CA PRO A 90 -8.04 11.00 3.83
C PRO A 90 -7.14 11.26 2.61
N ASN A 91 -7.59 12.08 1.67
CA ASN A 91 -6.88 12.32 0.41
C ASN A 91 -5.52 13.00 0.61
N ASP A 92 -5.41 13.91 1.58
CA ASP A 92 -4.17 14.59 1.98
C ASP A 92 -3.12 13.59 2.50
N GLU A 93 -3.50 12.72 3.44
CA GLU A 93 -2.63 11.68 4.00
C GLU A 93 -2.14 10.73 2.91
N LYS A 94 -3.06 10.35 2.01
CA LYS A 94 -2.79 9.45 0.88
C LYS A 94 -1.87 10.08 -0.15
N ASN A 95 -2.11 11.33 -0.54
CA ASN A 95 -1.28 12.04 -1.52
C ASN A 95 0.16 12.19 -1.00
N ARG A 96 0.32 12.52 0.29
CA ARG A 96 1.64 12.57 0.94
C ARG A 96 2.32 11.20 0.95
N MET A 97 1.61 10.15 1.36
CA MET A 97 2.16 8.78 1.39
C MET A 97 2.57 8.30 -0.01
N LEU A 98 1.77 8.57 -1.04
CA LEU A 98 2.10 8.20 -2.41
C LEU A 98 3.33 8.95 -2.92
N LEU A 99 3.48 10.24 -2.60
CA LEU A 99 4.68 10.99 -2.95
C LEU A 99 5.93 10.44 -2.26
N GLU A 100 5.85 10.08 -0.98
CA GLU A 100 6.93 9.41 -0.26
C GLU A 100 7.32 8.08 -0.91
N LEU A 101 6.34 7.26 -1.28
CA LEU A 101 6.56 6.01 -2.01
C LEU A 101 7.26 6.26 -3.36
N ILE A 102 6.80 7.26 -4.12
CA ILE A 102 7.40 7.67 -5.39
C ILE A 102 8.88 8.03 -5.17
N ASN A 103 9.17 8.87 -4.18
CA ASN A 103 10.53 9.33 -3.90
C ASN A 103 11.46 8.17 -3.53
N ILE A 104 11.01 7.22 -2.72
CA ILE A 104 11.77 6.01 -2.36
C ILE A 104 12.09 5.17 -3.60
N LEU A 105 11.12 5.02 -4.50
CA LEU A 105 11.30 4.25 -5.74
C LEU A 105 12.20 4.97 -6.75
N GLU A 106 12.10 6.30 -6.86
CA GLU A 106 12.96 7.10 -7.74
C GLU A 106 14.43 7.11 -7.28
N GLN A 107 14.69 7.03 -5.97
CA GLN A 107 16.05 6.84 -5.44
C GLN A 107 16.68 5.53 -5.91
N ASP A 108 15.87 4.50 -6.17
CA ASP A 108 16.27 3.21 -6.75
C ASP A 108 16.30 3.23 -8.30
N GLY A 109 16.12 4.40 -8.90
CA GLY A 109 16.03 4.57 -10.36
C GLY A 109 14.76 3.96 -10.98
N LYS A 110 13.73 3.67 -10.16
CA LYS A 110 12.46 3.13 -10.64
C LYS A 110 11.50 4.27 -10.94
N VAL A 111 10.83 4.16 -12.08
CA VAL A 111 9.80 5.11 -12.52
C VAL A 111 8.46 4.41 -12.52
N ILE A 112 7.43 5.08 -12.00
CA ILE A 112 6.06 4.57 -12.01
C ILE A 112 5.54 4.51 -13.44
N LYS A 113 5.09 3.32 -13.83
CA LYS A 113 4.41 3.12 -15.11
C LYS A 113 2.93 3.42 -14.91
N SER A 114 2.46 4.52 -15.50
CA SER A 114 1.05 4.90 -15.47
C SER A 114 0.47 5.02 -16.86
N ARG A 115 -0.76 4.51 -17.02
CA ARG A 115 -1.62 4.67 -18.19
C ARG A 115 -2.03 6.12 -18.41
N LEU A 116 -1.94 6.99 -17.39
CA LEU A 116 -2.18 8.43 -17.53
C LEU A 116 -1.28 9.05 -18.61
N ASN A 117 -0.04 8.56 -18.74
CA ASN A 117 0.94 9.02 -19.73
C ASN A 117 0.56 8.72 -21.17
N ASN A 118 -0.47 7.91 -21.41
CA ASN A 118 -1.01 7.70 -22.75
C ASN A 118 -2.04 8.77 -23.13
N TYR A 119 -2.57 9.49 -22.15
CA TYR A 119 -3.66 10.46 -22.33
C TYR A 119 -3.17 11.90 -22.19
N LEU A 120 -2.35 12.15 -21.17
CA LEU A 120 -1.89 13.47 -20.77
C LEU A 120 -0.36 13.51 -20.72
N ALA A 121 0.24 14.45 -21.44
CA ALA A 121 1.65 14.79 -21.31
C ALA A 121 1.81 15.96 -20.33
N PHE A 122 2.94 15.99 -19.63
CA PHE A 122 3.38 17.10 -18.78
C PHE A 122 4.63 17.74 -19.40
N ASN A 123 4.76 19.08 -19.30
CA ASN A 123 5.84 19.88 -19.90
C ASN A 123 5.97 19.76 -21.44
N PRO A 124 5.05 20.36 -22.23
CA PRO A 124 3.87 21.13 -21.83
C PRO A 124 2.65 20.24 -21.57
N VAL A 125 1.70 20.75 -20.79
CA VAL A 125 0.41 20.08 -20.56
C VAL A 125 -0.36 20.00 -21.89
N ARG A 126 -0.59 18.78 -22.37
CA ARG A 126 -1.36 18.54 -23.60
C ARG A 126 -1.95 17.15 -23.63
N PHE A 127 -3.06 17.00 -24.34
CA PHE A 127 -3.57 15.67 -24.67
C PHE A 127 -2.68 15.03 -25.74
N ILE A 128 -2.33 13.77 -25.50
CA ILE A 128 -1.57 12.95 -26.47
C ILE A 128 -2.53 12.32 -27.48
N ILE A 129 -3.77 12.07 -27.06
CA ILE A 129 -4.82 11.45 -27.86
C ILE A 129 -5.64 12.48 -28.62
N GLU A 130 -6.15 12.07 -29.78
CA GLU A 130 -7.00 12.91 -30.63
C GLU A 130 -8.41 13.11 -30.05
N ASN A 131 -8.97 12.10 -29.37
CA ASN A 131 -10.32 12.17 -28.79
C ASN A 131 -10.33 11.95 -27.26
N PRO A 132 -10.22 13.03 -26.46
CA PRO A 132 -10.11 12.96 -25.00
C PRO A 132 -11.41 12.64 -24.26
N GLU A 133 -12.57 12.56 -24.92
CA GLU A 133 -13.86 12.43 -24.24
C GLU A 133 -13.96 11.22 -23.30
N ASN A 134 -13.46 10.06 -23.74
CA ASN A 134 -13.51 8.83 -22.93
C ASN A 134 -12.59 8.92 -21.71
N PHE A 135 -11.44 9.58 -21.86
CA PHE A 135 -10.53 9.85 -20.76
C PHE A 135 -11.18 10.81 -19.76
N ILE A 136 -11.76 11.90 -20.24
CA ILE A 136 -12.46 12.90 -19.43
C ILE A 136 -13.59 12.24 -18.62
N LYS A 137 -14.42 11.40 -19.26
CA LYS A 137 -15.51 10.65 -18.60
C LYS A 137 -15.02 9.70 -17.48
N THR A 138 -13.75 9.29 -17.53
CA THR A 138 -13.16 8.39 -16.52
C THR A 138 -12.67 9.16 -15.28
N ILE A 139 -12.22 10.41 -15.47
CA ILE A 139 -11.62 11.22 -14.41
C ILE A 139 -12.63 12.10 -13.67
N VAL A 140 -13.75 12.43 -14.31
CA VAL A 140 -14.80 13.26 -13.73
C VAL A 140 -15.59 12.54 -12.65
N ILE A 141 -15.99 13.28 -11.61
CA ILE A 141 -16.82 12.76 -10.52
C ILE A 141 -18.29 12.68 -10.98
N THR A 142 -18.76 13.74 -11.62
CA THR A 142 -20.11 13.84 -12.18
C THR A 142 -20.02 13.89 -13.71
N LYS A 143 -21.03 13.37 -14.40
CA LYS A 143 -20.99 13.30 -15.87
C LYS A 143 -21.13 14.68 -16.51
N GLU A 144 -21.78 15.59 -15.81
CA GLU A 144 -22.01 16.97 -16.20
C GLU A 144 -20.71 17.77 -16.24
N ASP A 145 -19.76 17.46 -15.33
CA ASP A 145 -18.46 18.13 -15.28
C ASP A 145 -17.62 17.87 -16.54
N ALA A 146 -17.85 16.74 -17.24
CA ALA A 146 -17.14 16.41 -18.47
C ALA A 146 -17.37 17.42 -19.58
N GLU A 147 -18.52 18.10 -19.61
CA GLU A 147 -18.85 19.10 -20.64
C GLU A 147 -18.04 20.39 -20.49
N PHE A 148 -17.51 20.65 -19.29
CA PHE A 148 -16.72 21.85 -18.99
C PHE A 148 -15.21 21.65 -19.20
N ILE A 149 -14.77 20.42 -19.45
CA ILE A 149 -13.36 20.09 -19.67
C ILE A 149 -13.10 19.98 -21.17
N ILE A 150 -12.50 21.03 -21.74
CA ILE A 150 -12.21 21.14 -23.17
C ILE A 150 -10.70 21.05 -23.41
N THR A 151 -9.89 21.66 -22.54
CA THR A 151 -8.43 21.74 -22.68
C THR A 151 -7.70 20.76 -21.77
N ALA A 152 -6.44 20.49 -22.10
CA ALA A 152 -5.58 19.62 -21.29
C ALA A 152 -5.26 20.24 -19.93
N ASP A 153 -5.09 21.56 -19.85
CA ASP A 153 -4.89 22.29 -18.59
C ASP A 153 -6.12 22.15 -17.68
N GLN A 154 -7.34 22.30 -18.23
CA GLN A 154 -8.56 22.09 -17.47
C GLN A 154 -8.67 20.65 -16.93
N ALA A 155 -8.27 19.66 -17.73
CA ALA A 155 -8.25 18.27 -17.27
C ALA A 155 -7.21 18.03 -16.17
N PHE A 156 -6.04 18.68 -16.27
CA PHE A 156 -5.01 18.64 -15.23
C PHE A 156 -5.49 19.26 -13.92
N ASP A 157 -6.07 20.47 -13.99
CA ASP A 157 -6.61 21.18 -12.82
C ASP A 157 -7.76 20.39 -12.20
N TYR A 158 -8.64 19.81 -13.01
CA TYR A 158 -9.73 18.97 -12.51
C TYR A 158 -9.20 17.72 -11.79
N LEU A 159 -8.21 17.03 -12.37
CA LEU A 159 -7.56 15.89 -11.72
C LEU A 159 -6.93 16.27 -10.39
N ARG A 160 -6.31 17.45 -10.34
CA ARG A 160 -5.68 17.99 -9.14
C ARG A 160 -6.69 18.30 -8.06
N ASP A 161 -7.63 19.19 -8.35
CA ASP A 161 -8.44 19.84 -7.33
C ASP A 161 -9.71 19.07 -7.00
N LYS A 162 -10.30 18.39 -7.98
CA LYS A 162 -11.58 17.69 -7.83
C LYS A 162 -11.37 16.20 -7.65
N THR A 163 -10.69 15.54 -8.59
CA THR A 163 -10.61 14.08 -8.57
C THR A 163 -9.75 13.55 -7.41
N PHE A 164 -8.58 14.15 -7.19
CA PHE A 164 -7.62 13.65 -6.20
C PHE A 164 -7.35 14.60 -5.02
N GLU A 165 -7.90 15.81 -5.07
CA GLU A 165 -7.77 16.83 -4.01
C GLU A 165 -6.29 17.01 -3.58
N ILE A 166 -5.40 17.16 -4.56
CA ILE A 166 -3.96 17.35 -4.37
C ILE A 166 -3.72 18.81 -4.00
N ASP A 167 -3.16 19.03 -2.81
CA ASP A 167 -2.92 20.36 -2.26
C ASP A 167 -2.06 21.24 -3.18
N SER A 168 -2.32 22.55 -3.17
CA SER A 168 -1.55 23.56 -3.92
C SER A 168 -0.09 23.70 -3.47
N THR A 169 0.28 23.17 -2.30
CA THR A 169 1.65 23.16 -1.77
C THR A 169 2.60 22.27 -2.56
N TYR A 170 2.09 21.26 -3.26
CA TYR A 170 2.89 20.44 -4.17
C TYR A 170 3.23 21.21 -5.44
N THR A 171 4.43 21.02 -5.96
CA THR A 171 4.77 21.52 -7.30
C THR A 171 3.94 20.80 -8.38
N ASP A 172 3.79 21.40 -9.55
CA ASP A 172 3.02 20.77 -10.64
C ASP A 172 3.63 19.43 -11.08
N GLU A 173 4.96 19.30 -10.97
CA GLU A 173 5.67 18.05 -11.24
C GLU A 173 5.33 16.98 -10.20
N GLU A 174 5.39 17.30 -8.91
CA GLU A 174 5.00 16.37 -7.84
C GLU A 174 3.52 15.99 -7.94
N ALA A 175 2.66 16.97 -8.20
CA ALA A 175 1.24 16.74 -8.42
C ALA A 175 1.03 15.77 -9.59
N PHE A 176 1.75 15.94 -10.70
CA PHE A 176 1.65 15.02 -11.84
C PHE A 176 2.12 13.60 -11.50
N LYS A 177 3.22 13.45 -10.73
CA LYS A 177 3.66 12.13 -10.25
C LYS A 177 2.61 11.47 -9.35
N ILE A 178 1.99 12.23 -8.45
CA ILE A 178 0.90 11.74 -7.60
C ILE A 178 -0.30 11.33 -8.48
N MET A 179 -0.69 12.16 -9.45
CA MET A 179 -1.78 11.86 -10.40
C MET A 179 -1.53 10.57 -11.17
N GLN A 180 -0.30 10.31 -11.61
CA GLN A 180 0.05 9.08 -12.33
C GLN A 180 -0.29 7.84 -11.51
N LEU A 181 0.11 7.80 -10.24
CA LEU A 181 -0.16 6.66 -9.37
C LEU A 181 -1.63 6.62 -8.92
N ARG A 182 -2.23 7.77 -8.62
CA ARG A 182 -3.65 7.89 -8.28
C ARG A 182 -4.57 7.44 -9.41
N TYR A 183 -4.22 7.75 -10.66
CA TYR A 183 -4.95 7.27 -11.83
C TYR A 183 -4.87 5.75 -11.96
N GLU A 184 -3.71 5.15 -11.70
CA GLU A 184 -3.60 3.69 -11.65
C GLU A 184 -4.46 3.07 -10.57
N ILE A 185 -4.51 3.67 -9.38
CA ILE A 185 -5.37 3.23 -8.28
C ILE A 185 -6.86 3.36 -8.68
N LEU A 186 -7.25 4.47 -9.30
CA LEU A 186 -8.62 4.71 -9.76
C LEU A 186 -9.09 3.65 -10.77
N VAL A 187 -8.25 3.34 -11.75
CA VAL A 187 -8.61 2.42 -12.83
C VAL A 187 -8.45 0.95 -12.43
N SER A 188 -7.44 0.60 -11.63
CA SER A 188 -7.19 -0.80 -11.21
C SER A 188 -7.98 -1.22 -9.96
N GLN A 189 -8.41 -0.26 -9.13
CA GLN A 189 -9.08 -0.48 -7.85
C GLN A 189 -8.41 -1.59 -7.02
N PRO A 190 -7.15 -1.40 -6.61
CA PRO A 190 -6.35 -2.48 -6.07
C PRO A 190 -6.91 -2.96 -4.74
N GLN A 191 -7.13 -4.27 -4.64
CA GLN A 191 -7.65 -4.94 -3.45
C GLN A 191 -6.65 -6.00 -2.99
N ILE A 192 -6.86 -6.56 -1.79
CA ILE A 192 -6.01 -7.63 -1.24
C ILE A 192 -5.90 -8.82 -2.22
N SER A 193 -6.99 -9.15 -2.91
CA SER A 193 -7.04 -10.24 -3.90
C SER A 193 -6.32 -9.93 -5.21
N ASN A 194 -6.16 -8.64 -5.54
CA ASN A 194 -5.53 -8.18 -6.77
C ASN A 194 -4.80 -6.84 -6.51
N PRO A 195 -3.60 -6.91 -5.90
CA PRO A 195 -2.83 -5.72 -5.57
C PRO A 195 -2.22 -5.08 -6.83
N LEU A 196 -2.00 -3.77 -6.80
CA LEU A 196 -1.31 -3.04 -7.87
C LEU A 196 0.20 -3.19 -7.69
N THR A 197 0.90 -3.79 -8.66
CA THR A 197 2.37 -3.76 -8.67
C THR A 197 2.85 -2.37 -9.05
N VAL A 198 3.55 -1.69 -8.13
CA VAL A 198 4.04 -0.31 -8.33
C VAL A 198 5.46 -0.28 -8.90
N ALA A 199 6.30 -1.25 -8.52
CA ALA A 199 7.65 -1.38 -9.02
C ALA A 199 8.09 -2.84 -9.09
N ASP A 200 8.77 -3.17 -10.18
CA ASP A 200 9.42 -4.45 -10.41
C ASP A 200 10.92 -4.35 -10.13
N ASP A 201 11.48 -5.42 -9.58
CA ASP A 201 12.92 -5.64 -9.43
C ASP A 201 13.64 -4.55 -8.61
N ILE A 202 13.06 -4.15 -7.48
CA ILE A 202 13.64 -3.15 -6.58
C ILE A 202 14.88 -3.70 -5.86
N SER A 203 15.81 -2.81 -5.50
CA SER A 203 16.98 -3.19 -4.70
C SER A 203 16.61 -3.70 -3.30
N VAL A 204 17.55 -4.41 -2.67
CA VAL A 204 17.37 -4.94 -1.30
C VAL A 204 17.27 -3.79 -0.30
N GLU A 205 18.00 -2.71 -0.56
CA GLU A 205 18.02 -1.49 0.21
C GLU A 205 16.63 -0.83 0.19
N THR A 206 16.06 -0.62 -1.00
CA THR A 206 14.71 -0.05 -1.15
C THR A 206 13.65 -0.95 -0.54
N MET A 207 13.73 -2.26 -0.74
CA MET A 207 12.83 -3.22 -0.08
C MET A 207 12.88 -3.06 1.45
N SER A 208 14.09 -2.97 2.02
CA SER A 208 14.27 -2.83 3.47
C SER A 208 13.68 -1.53 3.99
N VAL A 209 13.87 -0.42 3.27
CA VAL A 209 13.26 0.89 3.61
C VAL A 209 11.74 0.83 3.58
N LEU A 210 11.15 0.17 2.57
CA LEU A 210 9.70 0.00 2.47
C LEU A 210 9.13 -0.83 3.62
N GLU A 211 9.83 -1.89 4.03
CA GLU A 211 9.41 -2.74 5.15
C GLU A 211 9.54 -2.02 6.50
N GLU A 212 10.63 -1.28 6.72
CA GLU A 212 10.85 -0.49 7.93
C GLU A 212 9.79 0.63 8.09
N ARG A 213 9.45 1.30 6.98
CA ARG A 213 8.43 2.36 6.94
C ARG A 213 7.02 1.85 6.68
N SER A 214 6.76 0.55 6.82
CA SER A 214 5.44 -0.07 6.54
C SER A 214 4.28 0.54 7.33
N PHE A 215 4.54 1.09 8.53
CA PHE A 215 3.53 1.80 9.31
C PHE A 215 3.10 3.13 8.68
N GLU A 216 4.04 3.84 8.05
CA GLU A 216 3.79 5.10 7.34
C GLU A 216 3.21 4.84 5.96
N LEU A 217 3.73 3.82 5.26
CA LEU A 217 3.35 3.43 3.90
C LEU A 217 2.21 2.40 3.91
N ARG A 218 1.09 2.78 4.51
CA ARG A 218 -0.05 1.87 4.68
C ARG A 218 -0.56 1.35 3.33
N GLY A 219 -0.69 0.04 3.23
CA GLY A 219 -1.12 -0.64 1.99
C GLY A 219 0.02 -0.96 1.02
N VAL A 220 1.24 -0.45 1.26
CA VAL A 220 2.43 -0.85 0.50
C VAL A 220 3.04 -2.10 1.12
N THR A 221 3.31 -3.09 0.29
CA THR A 221 3.90 -4.37 0.71
C THR A 221 4.90 -4.85 -0.33
N THR A 222 5.82 -5.72 0.07
CA THR A 222 6.87 -6.27 -0.78
C THR A 222 6.59 -7.75 -1.05
N PHE A 223 6.99 -8.25 -2.22
CA PHE A 223 6.92 -9.67 -2.54
C PHE A 223 8.07 -10.07 -3.47
N ILE A 224 8.30 -11.37 -3.62
CA ILE A 224 9.41 -11.91 -4.40
C ILE A 224 8.88 -12.56 -5.67
N LYS A 225 9.46 -12.21 -6.81
CA LYS A 225 9.14 -12.74 -8.13
C LYS A 225 10.43 -13.20 -8.85
N PRO A 226 10.41 -14.35 -9.56
CA PRO A 226 11.55 -14.80 -10.34
C PRO A 226 11.70 -13.98 -11.63
N TYR A 227 12.89 -13.44 -11.86
CA TYR A 227 13.32 -12.82 -13.10
C TYR A 227 14.24 -13.75 -13.87
N ARG A 228 14.10 -13.75 -15.20
CA ARG A 228 14.99 -14.53 -16.07
C ARG A 228 16.33 -13.82 -16.18
N GLU A 229 17.40 -14.55 -15.89
CA GLU A 229 18.76 -14.08 -16.04
C GLU A 229 19.44 -14.87 -17.14
N TYR A 230 20.00 -14.18 -18.14
CA TYR A 230 20.75 -14.80 -19.22
C TYR A 230 22.23 -14.67 -18.91
N TYR A 231 22.93 -15.79 -18.86
CA TYR A 231 24.36 -15.81 -18.58
C TYR A 231 25.15 -15.31 -19.80
N GLU A 232 26.34 -14.73 -19.61
CA GLU A 232 27.13 -14.10 -20.68
C GLU A 232 27.44 -15.06 -21.85
N ASN A 233 27.61 -16.34 -21.58
CA ASN A 233 27.78 -17.40 -22.57
C ASN A 233 26.54 -17.59 -23.50
N ALA A 234 25.38 -17.04 -23.13
CA ALA A 234 24.15 -17.08 -23.92
C ALA A 234 24.00 -15.90 -24.90
N ARG A 235 24.90 -14.90 -24.90
CA ARG A 235 24.83 -13.73 -25.82
C ARG A 235 24.79 -14.10 -27.31
N ILE A 236 25.25 -15.30 -27.66
CA ILE A 236 25.24 -15.82 -29.04
C ILE A 236 23.84 -16.35 -29.42
N ILE A 237 23.00 -16.73 -28.45
CA ILE A 237 21.70 -17.39 -28.65
C ILE A 237 20.52 -16.42 -28.47
N SER A 238 20.71 -15.31 -27.73
CA SER A 238 19.63 -14.40 -27.31
C SER A 238 19.09 -13.44 -28.40
N HIS A 239 19.25 -13.76 -29.69
CA HIS A 239 18.61 -13.03 -30.78
C HIS A 239 17.22 -13.60 -31.11
N GLY A 240 16.29 -13.41 -30.18
CA GLY A 240 14.85 -13.42 -30.46
C GLY A 240 14.32 -12.00 -30.34
N LYS A 241 14.66 -11.12 -31.29
CA LYS A 241 13.90 -9.88 -31.50
C LYS A 241 12.53 -10.29 -32.07
N ALA A 242 11.48 -10.09 -31.29
CA ALA A 242 10.11 -9.94 -31.75
C ALA A 242 9.56 -8.67 -31.11
#